data_AF-K9QPJ7-F1
#
_entry.id   AF-K9QPJ7-F1
#
_cell.length_a   1.000
_cell.length_b   1.000
_cell.length_c   1.000
_cell.angle_alpha   90.00
_cell.angle_beta   90.00
_cell.angle_gamma   90.00
#
_symmetry.space_group_name_H-M   'P 1'
#
loop_
_entity.id
_entity.type
_entity.pdbx_description
1 polymer ?
#
loop_
_entity_poly.entity_id
_entity_poly.type
_entity_poly.pdbx_seq_one_letter_code
_entity_poly.pdbx_strand_id
1 'polypeptide(L)' 'MSNTAQEIYNQVIRDLPPNERLRLANLILNDLVQNNLAIIDESDTWTEQDQIDLTLFSLQSENSFC' A
#
# COMPACT_ATOMS: atom_id res chain seq x y z
N MET A 1 -1.89 7.98 -19.05
CA MET A 1 -1.39 6.82 -19.81
C MET A 1 -1.04 5.72 -18.81
N SER A 2 -2.01 4.89 -18.43
CA SER A 2 -1.84 3.75 -17.51
C SER A 2 -2.64 2.57 -18.06
N ASN A 3 -2.31 2.15 -19.28
CA ASN A 3 -3.01 1.05 -19.96
C ASN A 3 -2.29 -0.29 -19.82
N THR A 4 -1.01 -0.29 -19.43
CA THR A 4 -0.16 -1.48 -19.47
C THR A 4 -0.66 -2.59 -18.56
N ALA A 5 -1.03 -2.28 -17.31
CA ALA A 5 -1.54 -3.28 -16.37
C ALA A 5 -2.92 -3.82 -16.79
N GLN A 6 -3.78 -2.95 -17.31
CA GLN A 6 -5.14 -3.33 -17.73
C GLN A 6 -5.15 -4.13 -19.04
N GLU A 7 -4.24 -3.82 -19.97
CA GLU A 7 -4.03 -4.61 -21.19
C GLU A 7 -3.49 -6.00 -20.86
N ILE A 8 -2.50 -6.11 -19.98
CA ILE A 8 -1.98 -7.41 -19.52
C ILE A 8 -3.07 -8.23 -18.84
N TYR A 9 -3.92 -7.60 -18.01
CA TYR A 9 -5.05 -8.30 -17.40
C TYR A 9 -6.01 -8.86 -18.46
N ASN A 10 -6.37 -8.04 -19.45
CA ASN A 10 -7.35 -8.42 -20.47
C ASN A 10 -6.83 -9.43 -21.50
N GLN A 11 -5.54 -9.39 -21.84
CA GLN A 11 -4.93 -10.25 -22.86
C GLN A 11 -4.32 -11.53 -22.31
N VAL A 12 -3.84 -11.50 -21.06
CA VAL A 12 -3.10 -12.62 -20.47
C VAL A 12 -3.90 -13.20 -19.33
N ILE A 13 -4.21 -12.40 -18.30
CA ILE A 13 -4.77 -12.95 -17.04
C ILE A 13 -6.21 -13.44 -17.20
N ARG A 14 -7.02 -12.77 -18.01
CA ARG A 14 -8.44 -13.13 -18.19
C ARG A 14 -8.61 -14.52 -18.83
N ASP A 15 -7.74 -14.84 -19.78
CA ASP A 15 -7.83 -16.05 -20.59
C ASP A 15 -7.11 -17.26 -19.94
N LEU A 16 -6.41 -17.05 -18.81
CA LEU A 16 -5.83 -18.12 -18.02
C LEU A 16 -6.91 -19.01 -17.38
N PRO A 17 -6.66 -20.33 -17.26
CA PRO A 17 -7.49 -21.21 -16.47
C PRO A 17 -7.67 -20.69 -15.03
N PRO A 18 -8.82 -20.93 -14.38
CA PRO A 18 -9.08 -20.45 -13.02
C PRO A 18 -7.96 -20.81 -12.03
N ASN A 19 -7.38 -21.99 -12.17
CA ASN A 19 -6.30 -22.53 -11.35
C ASN A 19 -5.03 -21.67 -11.44
N GLU A 20 -4.69 -21.22 -12.65
CA GLU A 20 -3.49 -20.42 -12.91
C GLU A 20 -3.69 -18.98 -12.46
N ARG A 21 -4.90 -18.43 -12.62
CA ARG A 21 -5.24 -17.10 -12.04
C ARG A 21 -5.16 -17.11 -10.52
N LEU A 22 -5.67 -18.15 -9.87
CA LEU A 22 -5.57 -18.30 -8.42
C LEU A 22 -4.11 -18.42 -7.98
N ARG A 23 -3.28 -19.16 -8.73
CA ARG A 23 -1.84 -19.25 -8.46
C ARG A 23 -1.15 -17.89 -8.62
N LEU A 24 -1.50 -17.12 -9.64
CA LEU A 24 -0.97 -15.78 -9.86
C LEU A 24 -1.40 -14.82 -8.74
N ALA A 25 -2.67 -14.83 -8.36
CA ALA A 25 -3.18 -14.06 -7.23
C ALA A 25 -2.44 -14.41 -5.93
N ASN A 26 -2.17 -15.70 -5.71
CA ASN A 26 -1.39 -16.15 -4.56
C ASN A 26 0.07 -15.66 -4.60
N LEU A 27 0.71 -15.64 -5.78
CA LEU A 27 2.07 -15.10 -5.91
C LEU A 27 2.13 -13.60 -5.60
N ILE A 28 1.19 -12.83 -6.13
CA ILE A 28 1.10 -11.38 -5.86
C ILE A 28 0.84 -11.14 -4.38
N LEU A 29 -0.10 -11.88 -3.78
CA LEU A 29 -0.43 -11.73 -2.37
C LEU A 29 0.76 -12.08 -1.48
N ASN A 30 1.48 -13.17 -1.77
CA ASN A 30 2.68 -13.54 -1.03
C ASN A 30 3.79 -12.49 -1.16
N ASP A 31 4.02 -11.95 -2.37
CA ASP A 31 5.00 -10.89 -2.59
C ASP A 31 4.64 -9.63 -1.80
N LEU A 32 3.37 -9.21 -1.80
CA LEU A 32 2.89 -8.09 -1.00
C LEU A 32 3.08 -8.34 0.49
N VAL A 33 2.79 -9.54 1.00
CA VAL A 33 2.99 -9.86 2.42
C VAL A 33 4.48 -9.79 2.79
N GLN A 34 5.37 -10.25 1.92
CA GLN A 34 6.82 -10.20 2.18
C GLN A 34 7.39 -8.78 2.06
N ASN A 35 6.95 -8.00 1.08
CA ASN A 35 7.43 -6.64 0.84
C ASN A 35 6.80 -5.58 1.77
N ASN A 36 5.58 -5.79 2.28
CA ASN A 36 4.95 -4.87 3.24
C ASN A 36 5.63 -4.88 4.62
N LEU A 37 6.40 -5.92 4.97
CA LEU A 37 7.17 -5.94 6.21
C LEU A 37 8.25 -4.85 6.25
N ALA A 38 8.70 -4.35 5.10
CA ALA A 38 9.67 -3.25 5.03
C ALA A 38 9.02 -1.86 5.08
N ILE A 39 7.68 -1.77 4.98
CA ILE A 39 6.94 -0.49 4.95
C ILE A 39 6.52 -0.08 6.37
N ILE A 40 6.32 -1.05 7.25
CA ILE A 40 6.02 -0.79 8.66
C ILE A 40 7.36 -0.49 9.35
N ASP A 41 7.60 0.79 9.65
CA ASP A 41 8.70 1.17 10.52
C ASP A 41 8.38 0.73 11.95
N GLU A 42 8.98 -0.38 12.39
CA GLU A 42 8.88 -0.88 13.77
C GLU A 42 9.90 -0.21 14.71
N SER A 43 10.59 0.85 14.26
CA SER A 43 11.54 1.55 15.12
C SER A 43 10.82 2.28 16.27
N ASP A 44 11.41 2.22 17.47
CA ASP A 44 10.97 3.03 18.63
C ASP A 44 11.36 4.51 18.48
N THR A 45 11.89 4.92 17.32
CA THR A 45 12.39 6.25 17.04
C THR A 45 11.42 7.01 16.16
N TRP A 46 10.83 8.05 16.72
CA TRP A 46 10.00 8.99 15.97
C TRP A 46 10.85 9.73 14.95
N THR A 47 10.37 9.81 13.71
CA THR A 47 11.00 10.65 12.69
C THR A 47 10.68 12.13 12.96
N GLU A 48 11.47 13.02 12.37
CA GLU A 48 11.19 14.46 12.41
C GLU A 48 9.82 14.79 11.81
N GLN A 49 9.41 14.05 10.77
CA GLN A 49 8.11 14.22 10.14
C GLN A 49 6.97 13.84 11.09
N ASP A 50 7.11 12.75 11.86
CA ASP A 50 6.09 12.35 12.83
C ASP A 50 5.87 13.43 13.91
N GLN A 51 6.95 14.11 14.33
CA GLN A 51 6.86 15.22 15.28
C GLN A 51 6.16 16.44 14.67
N ILE A 52 6.47 16.77 13.41
CA ILE A 52 5.78 17.85 12.68
C ILE A 52 4.29 17.55 12.53
N ASP A 53 3.94 16.32 12.17
CA ASP A 53 2.55 15.92 11.98
C ASP A 53 1.76 15.95 13.31
N LEU A 54 2.38 15.50 14.41
CA LEU A 54 1.78 15.62 15.74
C LEU A 54 1.56 17.07 16.17
N THR A 55 2.55 17.94 15.95
CA THR A 55 2.43 19.36 16.32
C THR A 55 1.36 20.05 15.48
N LEU A 56 1.30 19.78 14.18
CA LEU A 56 0.25 20.29 13.30
C LEU A 56 -1.14 19.83 13.73
N PHE A 57 -1.30 18.53 14.05
CA PHE A 57 -2.55 17.98 14.54
C PHE A 57 -2.98 18.63 15.86
N SER A 58 -2.04 18.82 16.78
CA SER A 58 -2.30 19.47 18.08
C SER A 58 -2.80 20.91 17.89
N LEU A 59 -2.15 21.67 17.01
CA LEU A 59 -2.56 23.05 16.68
C LEU A 59 -3.92 23.12 15.96
N GLN A 60 -4.24 22.15 15.10
CA GLN A 60 -5.56 22.06 14.46
C GLN A 60 -6.68 21.71 15.45
N SER A 61 -6.37 20.90 16.46
CA SER A 61 -7.31 20.57 17.53
C SER A 61 -7.63 21.77 18.42
N GLU A 62 -6.67 22.68 18.63
CA GLU A 62 -6.87 23.94 19.35
C GLU A 62 -7.71 24.95 18.53
N ASN A 63 -7.50 25.02 17.22
CA ASN A 63 -8.25 25.91 16.34
C ASN A 63 -9.68 25.44 16.00
N SER A 64 -10.08 24.23 16.40
CA SER A 64 -11.47 23.74 16.21
C SER A 64 -12.40 24.02 17.39
N PHE A 65 -11.90 24.63 18.49
CA PHE A 65 -12.68 24.92 19.70
C PHE A 65 -13.00 26.41 19.91
N CYS A 66 -12.84 27.26 18.88
CA CYS A 66 -13.34 28.64 18.86
C CYS A 66 -14.48 28.80 17.85
#